data_AF-A0A444V069-F1
#
_entry.id   AF-A0A444V069-F1
#
_cell.length_a   1.000
_cell.length_b   1.000
_cell.length_c   1.000
_cell.angle_alpha   90.00
_cell.angle_beta   90.00
_cell.angle_gamma   90.00
#
_symmetry.space_group_name_H-M   'P 1'
#
loop_
_entity.id
_entity.type
_entity.pdbx_description
1 polymer ?
#
loop_
_entity_poly.entity_id
_entity_poly.type
_entity_poly.pdbx_seq_one_letter_code
_entity_poly.pdbx_strand_id
1 'polypeptide(L)'
;MSEPESDSGPRPVQIVHVHKQEHTFELDVAALESVLLQEGVRDLDVVVVSVAGAFRKGKSFLLDFMLRYMSRQVAVVLMDTQGAFDSQSTVKDCATIFALSTMTSSVPIYNLSQNIQEDDLQQLQLFTEYGRLAMDEIFLKPFQSLMFLVRDWSFPYEYNYGLKGGMDFLDKRLQVKEQQHEEIQNVRKHIHSCFTSVSCFLLPHPGLQVATSPMFQGQLGDIAPEFKAQLETLVPLLLKPANLMEKEINGSKVTCRGLLEYFKAYIKIYQGEDLPHPKSMLQATAEANNLAAVASAKDLYYNHMEQASGVTVTDNVIQVFNDMKVRKSQTQDEIKKRKKAVLFCLSDDKKNIILEEGKEILVGDVGESVDDPYLTFVKMLPDNDCRYALYDATYETKETKKEDLVFIFWAPENAPLKSKMIYASSKDAIKKKFTGIKHEWQVNGLDEIRDRATLAEKLGGSTVVTLEGSPV
;
A
#
# COMPACT_ATOMS: atom_id res chain seq x y z
N MET A 1 15.24 27.11 -24.03
CA MET A 1 15.30 25.83 -23.31
C MET A 1 13.94 25.63 -22.69
N SER A 2 13.07 24.90 -23.38
CA SER A 2 11.79 24.46 -22.87
C SER A 2 12.04 23.38 -21.82
N GLU A 3 11.49 23.55 -20.63
CA GLU A 3 11.41 22.49 -19.61
C GLU A 3 10.71 21.26 -20.21
N PRO A 4 11.11 20.03 -19.86
CA PRO A 4 10.43 18.84 -20.34
C PRO A 4 9.04 18.80 -19.74
N GLU A 5 8.01 18.74 -20.60
CA GLU A 5 6.65 18.42 -20.20
C GLU A 5 6.66 17.13 -19.38
N SER A 6 6.17 17.18 -18.14
CA SER A 6 5.97 16.00 -17.32
C SER A 6 4.91 15.12 -17.99
N ASP A 7 5.34 13.99 -18.54
CA ASP A 7 4.50 12.95 -19.13
C ASP A 7 3.47 12.46 -18.08
N SER A 8 2.25 13.01 -18.13
CA SER A 8 1.21 12.84 -17.10
C SER A 8 0.21 11.73 -17.44
N GLY A 9 0.60 10.77 -18.29
CA GLY A 9 -0.22 9.63 -18.68
C GLY A 9 -0.12 8.44 -17.70
N PRO A 10 -1.10 7.52 -17.72
CA PRO A 10 -0.98 6.25 -17.03
C PRO A 10 0.23 5.47 -17.58
N ARG A 11 1.10 4.99 -16.68
CA ARG A 11 2.35 4.29 -17.02
C ARG A 11 2.52 3.03 -16.17
N PRO A 12 3.25 2.01 -16.65
CA PRO A 12 3.63 0.88 -15.82
C PRO A 12 4.51 1.35 -14.65
N VAL A 13 4.26 0.78 -13.47
CA VAL A 13 5.03 1.05 -12.24
C VAL A 13 5.67 -0.26 -11.80
N GLN A 14 6.99 -0.28 -11.68
CA GLN A 14 7.70 -1.45 -11.15
C GLN A 14 7.46 -1.53 -9.64
N ILE A 15 6.88 -2.64 -9.18
CA ILE A 15 6.58 -2.85 -7.75
C ILE A 15 7.57 -3.81 -7.08
N VAL A 16 8.01 -4.84 -7.79
CA VAL A 16 8.96 -5.84 -7.27
C VAL A 16 10.23 -5.79 -8.08
N HIS A 17 11.35 -5.47 -7.44
CA HIS A 17 12.68 -5.52 -8.04
C HIS A 17 13.30 -6.90 -7.81
N VAL A 18 13.86 -7.46 -8.88
CA VAL A 18 14.55 -8.75 -8.86
C VAL A 18 16.04 -8.48 -9.07
N HIS A 19 16.82 -8.61 -8.00
CA HIS A 19 18.26 -8.42 -8.04
C HIS A 19 18.92 -9.72 -8.48
N LYS A 20 19.03 -9.92 -9.80
CA LYS A 20 19.47 -11.19 -10.40
C LYS A 20 20.86 -11.67 -9.95
N GLN A 21 21.75 -10.77 -9.53
CA GLN A 21 23.09 -11.13 -9.06
C GLN A 21 23.07 -11.72 -7.65
N GLU A 22 22.14 -11.28 -6.83
CA GLU A 22 22.02 -11.68 -5.43
C GLU A 22 20.86 -12.67 -5.21
N HIS A 23 20.04 -12.91 -6.23
CA HIS A 23 18.81 -13.71 -6.16
C HIS A 23 17.86 -13.23 -5.04
N THR A 24 17.84 -11.91 -4.82
CA THR A 24 17.00 -11.26 -3.81
C THR A 24 15.84 -10.50 -4.45
N PHE A 25 14.75 -10.39 -3.68
CA PHE A 25 13.52 -9.69 -4.07
C PHE A 25 13.32 -8.49 -3.16
N GLU A 26 13.13 -7.33 -3.77
CA GLU A 26 12.85 -6.09 -3.06
C GLU A 26 11.49 -5.54 -3.49
N LEU A 27 10.65 -5.21 -2.51
CA LEU A 27 9.37 -4.57 -2.74
C LEU A 27 9.57 -3.05 -2.67
N ASP A 28 9.25 -2.34 -3.75
CA ASP A 28 9.16 -0.88 -3.71
C ASP A 28 7.83 -0.50 -3.02
N VAL A 29 7.91 -0.42 -1.69
CA VAL A 29 6.77 -0.08 -0.84
C VAL A 29 6.25 1.33 -1.17
N ALA A 30 7.14 2.28 -1.45
CA ALA A 30 6.74 3.65 -1.74
C ALA A 30 5.97 3.75 -3.07
N ALA A 31 6.44 3.05 -4.10
CA ALA A 31 5.73 2.97 -5.38
C ALA A 31 4.37 2.29 -5.21
N LEU A 32 4.30 1.18 -4.48
CA LEU A 32 3.05 0.46 -4.25
C LEU A 32 2.03 1.29 -3.45
N GLU A 33 2.49 1.99 -2.41
CA GLU A 33 1.68 2.92 -1.62
C GLU A 33 1.16 4.08 -2.48
N SER A 34 1.99 4.63 -3.37
CA SER A 34 1.58 5.72 -4.27
C SER A 34 0.46 5.33 -5.25
N VAL A 35 0.27 4.03 -5.51
CA VAL A 35 -0.77 3.49 -6.39
C VAL A 35 -1.99 3.04 -5.58
N LEU A 36 -1.80 2.22 -4.55
CA LEU A 36 -2.90 1.59 -3.82
C LEU A 36 -3.49 2.46 -2.71
N LEU A 37 -2.75 3.45 -2.18
CA LEU A 37 -3.23 4.31 -1.09
C LEU A 37 -3.75 5.68 -1.55
N GLN A 38 -3.99 5.85 -2.86
CA GLN A 38 -4.58 7.08 -3.40
C GLN A 38 -5.97 7.36 -2.81
N GLU A 39 -6.23 8.63 -2.54
CA GLU A 39 -7.53 9.10 -2.03
C GLU A 39 -8.62 8.79 -3.06
N GLY A 40 -9.65 8.05 -2.64
CA GLY A 40 -10.73 7.57 -3.51
C GLY A 40 -10.58 6.13 -4.04
N VAL A 41 -9.40 5.51 -3.91
CA VAL A 41 -9.16 4.11 -4.35
C VAL A 41 -8.83 3.19 -3.18
N ARG A 42 -8.10 3.69 -2.16
CA ARG A 42 -7.53 2.88 -1.07
C ARG A 42 -8.51 2.00 -0.30
N ASP A 43 -9.76 2.41 -0.21
CA ASP A 43 -10.81 1.73 0.55
C ASP A 43 -11.80 0.97 -0.34
N LEU A 44 -11.55 0.92 -1.67
CA LEU A 44 -12.33 0.12 -2.61
C LEU A 44 -11.88 -1.34 -2.59
N ASP A 45 -12.83 -2.25 -2.80
CA ASP A 45 -12.57 -3.65 -3.09
C ASP A 45 -11.76 -3.75 -4.39
N VAL A 46 -10.71 -4.58 -4.38
CA VAL A 46 -9.74 -4.67 -5.47
C VAL A 46 -9.99 -5.90 -6.32
N VAL A 47 -9.89 -5.75 -7.65
CA VAL A 47 -9.82 -6.87 -8.59
C VAL A 47 -8.39 -6.94 -9.10
N VAL A 48 -7.73 -8.09 -8.94
CA VAL A 48 -6.34 -8.26 -9.37
C VAL A 48 -6.28 -9.32 -10.46
N VAL A 49 -5.89 -8.90 -11.67
CA VAL A 49 -5.67 -9.77 -12.82
C VAL A 49 -4.17 -9.82 -13.08
N SER A 50 -3.57 -11.01 -12.99
CA SER A 50 -2.15 -11.18 -13.34
C SER A 50 -1.99 -12.06 -14.55
N VAL A 51 -0.95 -11.79 -15.34
CA VAL A 51 -0.51 -12.68 -16.41
C VAL A 51 0.88 -13.16 -16.05
N ALA A 52 1.01 -14.46 -15.79
CA ALA A 52 2.26 -15.09 -15.40
C ALA A 52 2.57 -16.29 -16.30
N GLY A 53 3.86 -16.60 -16.50
CA GLY A 53 4.30 -17.69 -17.37
C GLY A 53 5.58 -17.35 -18.13
N ALA A 54 5.98 -18.23 -19.06
CA ALA A 54 7.32 -18.24 -19.65
C ALA A 54 7.74 -16.90 -20.32
N PHE A 55 9.06 -16.63 -20.32
CA PHE A 55 9.66 -15.45 -20.92
C PHE A 55 9.44 -15.38 -22.45
N ARG A 56 9.23 -14.14 -22.94
CA ARG A 56 8.95 -13.83 -24.36
C ARG A 56 7.76 -14.58 -24.99
N LYS A 57 6.77 -14.98 -24.19
CA LYS A 57 5.51 -15.58 -24.68
C LYS A 57 4.35 -14.58 -24.82
N GLY A 58 4.66 -13.29 -25.04
CA GLY A 58 3.67 -12.25 -25.34
C GLY A 58 2.71 -11.91 -24.21
N LYS A 59 3.20 -11.84 -22.95
CA LYS A 59 2.42 -11.44 -21.76
C LYS A 59 2.08 -9.95 -21.78
N SER A 60 3.08 -9.07 -21.87
CA SER A 60 2.90 -7.62 -21.94
C SER A 60 2.03 -7.22 -23.14
N PHE A 61 2.22 -7.88 -24.30
CA PHE A 61 1.37 -7.69 -25.48
C PHE A 61 -0.12 -7.97 -25.20
N LEU A 62 -0.44 -8.98 -24.38
CA LEU A 62 -1.82 -9.27 -24.01
C LEU A 62 -2.38 -8.22 -23.04
N LEU A 63 -1.59 -7.80 -22.05
CA LEU A 63 -1.98 -6.76 -21.10
C LEU A 63 -2.26 -5.41 -21.77
N ASP A 64 -1.53 -5.07 -22.83
CA ASP A 64 -1.80 -3.87 -23.62
C ASP A 64 -3.20 -3.88 -24.25
N PHE A 65 -3.69 -5.04 -24.69
CA PHE A 65 -5.08 -5.16 -25.17
C PHE A 65 -6.10 -5.06 -24.04
N MET A 66 -5.77 -5.57 -22.85
CA MET A 66 -6.62 -5.47 -21.66
C MET A 66 -6.82 -4.02 -21.23
N LEU A 67 -5.74 -3.23 -21.21
CA LEU A 67 -5.77 -1.81 -20.87
C LEU A 67 -6.72 -1.00 -21.77
N ARG A 68 -6.78 -1.32 -23.07
CA ARG A 68 -7.67 -0.63 -24.03
C ARG A 68 -9.16 -0.88 -23.77
N TYR A 69 -9.52 -1.90 -22.99
CA TYR A 69 -10.91 -2.30 -22.73
C TYR A 69 -11.48 -1.75 -21.41
N MET A 70 -10.64 -1.27 -20.48
CA MET A 70 -11.09 -0.91 -19.13
C MET A 70 -11.83 0.44 -19.08
N SER A 71 -12.90 0.51 -18.26
CA SER A 71 -13.65 1.74 -17.96
C SER A 71 -13.99 1.86 -16.46
N ARG A 72 -14.24 3.09 -16.01
CA ARG A 72 -14.35 3.52 -14.59
C ARG A 72 -15.54 2.87 -13.87
N GLN A 73 -15.30 1.88 -13.00
CA GLN A 73 -16.13 1.67 -11.79
C GLN A 73 -15.59 0.67 -10.73
N VAL A 74 -14.42 0.04 -10.93
CA VAL A 74 -13.76 -0.83 -9.93
C VAL A 74 -12.25 -0.61 -9.98
N ALA A 75 -11.53 -0.79 -8.87
CA ALA A 75 -10.08 -0.75 -8.85
C ALA A 75 -9.52 -2.06 -9.43
N VAL A 76 -9.11 -2.03 -10.71
CA VAL A 76 -8.51 -3.18 -11.39
C VAL A 76 -7.00 -3.00 -11.44
N VAL A 77 -6.28 -3.92 -10.81
CA VAL A 77 -4.82 -4.01 -10.88
C VAL A 77 -4.44 -5.05 -11.92
N LEU A 78 -3.72 -4.62 -12.96
CA LEU A 78 -3.09 -5.50 -13.93
C LEU A 78 -1.64 -5.74 -13.54
N MET A 79 -1.28 -7.00 -13.29
CA MET A 79 0.09 -7.39 -12.96
C MET A 79 0.75 -8.09 -14.13
N ASP A 80 1.77 -7.46 -14.73
CA ASP A 80 2.71 -8.13 -15.61
C ASP A 80 3.83 -8.75 -14.78
N THR A 81 4.10 -10.03 -14.97
CA THR A 81 5.23 -10.67 -14.32
C THR A 81 6.42 -10.76 -15.28
N GLN A 82 7.63 -10.65 -14.74
CA GLN A 82 8.80 -11.12 -15.49
C GLN A 82 8.55 -12.58 -15.90
N GLY A 83 8.97 -12.94 -17.11
CA GLY A 83 8.78 -14.30 -17.57
C GLY A 83 9.62 -15.28 -16.78
N ALA A 84 8.96 -16.35 -16.33
CA ALA A 84 9.65 -17.51 -15.81
C ALA A 84 10.57 -18.09 -16.90
N PHE A 85 11.72 -18.63 -16.51
CA PHE A 85 12.67 -19.34 -17.38
C PHE A 85 13.39 -18.45 -18.40
N ASP A 86 13.85 -17.27 -18.00
CA ASP A 86 14.89 -16.55 -18.76
C ASP A 86 16.29 -17.15 -18.48
N SER A 87 17.29 -16.81 -19.29
CA SER A 87 18.64 -17.38 -19.17
C SER A 87 19.44 -16.89 -17.95
N GLN A 88 18.85 -16.04 -17.11
CA GLN A 88 19.50 -15.37 -15.98
C GLN A 88 18.79 -15.62 -14.65
N SER A 89 17.53 -16.06 -14.66
CA SER A 89 16.70 -16.31 -13.50
C SER A 89 16.76 -17.77 -13.07
N THR A 90 16.84 -18.00 -11.77
CA THR A 90 16.81 -19.34 -11.18
C THR A 90 15.38 -19.89 -11.16
N VAL A 91 15.26 -21.20 -10.94
CA VAL A 91 13.95 -21.85 -10.70
C VAL A 91 13.24 -21.22 -9.50
N LYS A 92 14.00 -20.89 -8.44
CA LYS A 92 13.50 -20.18 -7.27
C LYS A 92 12.91 -18.83 -7.66
N ASP A 93 13.61 -18.06 -8.50
CA ASP A 93 13.12 -16.74 -8.90
C ASP A 93 11.79 -16.80 -9.64
N CYS A 94 11.68 -17.79 -10.53
CA CYS A 94 10.47 -18.05 -11.31
C CYS A 94 9.31 -18.48 -10.40
N ALA A 95 9.57 -19.39 -9.47
CA ALA A 95 8.57 -19.88 -8.52
C ALA A 95 8.09 -18.76 -7.59
N THR A 96 9.00 -17.90 -7.09
CA THR A 96 8.66 -16.75 -6.25
C THR A 96 7.75 -15.76 -6.97
N ILE A 97 8.12 -15.34 -8.19
CA ILE A 97 7.33 -14.38 -8.97
C ILE A 97 5.96 -14.96 -9.30
N PHE A 98 5.94 -16.21 -9.75
CA PHE A 98 4.70 -16.91 -10.04
C PHE A 98 3.81 -17.05 -8.79
N ALA A 99 4.41 -17.35 -7.63
CA ALA A 99 3.69 -17.49 -6.38
C ALA A 99 3.11 -16.20 -5.84
N LEU A 100 3.91 -15.13 -5.81
CA LEU A 100 3.44 -13.81 -5.44
C LEU A 100 2.31 -13.36 -6.34
N SER A 101 2.44 -13.55 -7.66
CA SER A 101 1.36 -13.20 -8.60
C SER A 101 0.09 -13.99 -8.35
N THR A 102 0.18 -15.29 -8.09
CA THR A 102 -0.98 -16.18 -7.87
C THR A 102 -1.69 -15.87 -6.56
N MET A 103 -0.95 -15.68 -5.46
CA MET A 103 -1.53 -15.40 -4.15
C MET A 103 -2.21 -14.03 -4.08
N THR A 104 -1.62 -13.01 -4.73
CA THR A 104 -2.16 -11.65 -4.73
C THR A 104 -3.29 -11.46 -5.74
N SER A 105 -3.41 -12.33 -6.75
CA SER A 105 -4.41 -12.21 -7.82
C SER A 105 -5.75 -12.84 -7.50
N SER A 106 -6.82 -12.26 -8.02
CA SER A 106 -8.14 -12.90 -8.11
C SER A 106 -8.22 -13.83 -9.33
N VAL A 107 -7.60 -13.41 -10.43
CA VAL A 107 -7.57 -14.14 -11.70
C VAL A 107 -6.13 -14.21 -12.23
N PRO A 108 -5.31 -15.17 -11.73
CA PRO A 108 -4.06 -15.53 -12.35
C PRO A 108 -4.27 -16.22 -13.71
N ILE A 109 -3.67 -15.63 -14.75
CA ILE A 109 -3.64 -16.17 -16.10
C ILE A 109 -2.27 -16.83 -16.30
N TYR A 110 -2.27 -18.16 -16.35
CA TYR A 110 -1.09 -18.94 -16.63
C TYR A 110 -0.88 -19.04 -18.15
N ASN A 111 -0.03 -18.16 -18.67
CA ASN A 111 0.26 -17.99 -20.09
C ASN A 111 1.32 -19.00 -20.57
N LEU A 112 0.84 -20.05 -21.23
CA LEU A 112 1.61 -21.19 -21.70
C LEU A 112 1.78 -21.15 -23.23
N SER A 113 2.82 -21.80 -23.74
CA SER A 113 3.11 -21.84 -25.17
C SER A 113 2.80 -23.22 -25.73
N GLN A 114 1.96 -23.26 -26.75
CA GLN A 114 1.59 -24.43 -27.57
C GLN A 114 0.81 -25.53 -26.83
N ASN A 115 1.18 -25.89 -25.60
CA ASN A 115 0.59 -27.02 -24.87
C ASN A 115 0.63 -26.78 -23.35
N ILE A 116 0.04 -27.70 -22.60
CA ILE A 116 0.22 -27.84 -21.15
C ILE A 116 1.08 -29.08 -20.93
N GLN A 117 2.31 -28.89 -20.45
CA GLN A 117 3.28 -29.93 -20.18
C GLN A 117 3.27 -30.35 -18.69
N GLU A 118 3.94 -31.44 -18.32
CA GLU A 118 3.92 -31.92 -16.93
C GLU A 118 4.74 -31.01 -16.00
N ASP A 119 5.82 -30.41 -16.50
CA ASP A 119 6.61 -29.41 -15.78
C ASP A 119 5.82 -28.12 -15.54
N ASP A 120 4.93 -27.74 -16.47
CA ASP A 120 3.99 -26.63 -16.24
C ASP A 120 3.07 -26.92 -15.04
N LEU A 121 2.60 -28.17 -14.90
CA LEU A 121 1.76 -28.61 -13.80
C LEU A 121 2.54 -28.75 -12.49
N GLN A 122 3.80 -29.22 -12.54
CA GLN A 122 4.66 -29.32 -11.36
C GLN A 122 4.94 -27.95 -10.73
N GLN A 123 5.02 -26.88 -11.51
CA GLN A 123 5.11 -25.51 -10.97
C GLN A 123 3.90 -25.13 -10.11
N LEU A 124 2.74 -25.76 -10.35
CA LEU A 124 1.54 -25.55 -9.53
C LEU A 124 1.56 -26.33 -8.21
N GLN A 125 2.51 -27.27 -8.04
CA GLN A 125 2.56 -28.16 -6.88
C GLN A 125 2.67 -27.39 -5.55
N LEU A 126 3.48 -26.33 -5.52
CA LEU A 126 3.65 -25.49 -4.33
C LEU A 126 2.30 -24.90 -3.85
N PHE A 127 1.46 -24.43 -4.79
CA PHE A 127 0.14 -23.87 -4.47
C PHE A 127 -0.84 -24.93 -4.04
N THR A 128 -0.75 -26.12 -4.63
CA THR A 128 -1.61 -27.22 -4.22
C THR A 128 -1.29 -27.71 -2.82
N GLU A 129 -0.01 -27.73 -2.42
CA GLU A 129 0.39 -28.08 -1.05
C GLU A 129 0.04 -26.99 -0.04
N TYR A 130 0.31 -25.73 -0.39
CA TYR A 130 -0.18 -24.59 0.39
C TYR A 130 -1.69 -24.63 0.57
N GLY A 131 -2.41 -24.84 -0.53
CA GLY A 131 -3.85 -24.79 -0.51
C GLY A 131 -4.46 -25.95 0.25
N ARG A 132 -3.83 -27.12 0.22
CA ARG A 132 -4.19 -28.24 1.10
C ARG A 132 -4.12 -27.84 2.58
N LEU A 133 -3.00 -27.26 3.02
CA LEU A 133 -2.85 -26.82 4.42
C LEU A 133 -3.87 -25.73 4.79
N ALA A 134 -4.12 -24.78 3.88
CA ALA A 134 -5.11 -23.74 4.10
C ALA A 134 -6.53 -24.31 4.23
N MET A 135 -6.88 -25.32 3.44
CA MET A 135 -8.18 -25.99 3.55
C MET A 135 -8.33 -26.78 4.85
N ASP A 136 -7.25 -27.38 5.36
CA ASP A 136 -7.28 -28.12 6.63
C ASP A 136 -7.52 -27.18 7.84
N GLU A 137 -7.04 -25.93 7.79
CA GLU A 137 -7.23 -24.95 8.87
C GLU A 137 -8.48 -24.07 8.71
N ILE A 138 -8.82 -23.68 7.48
CA ILE A 138 -9.80 -22.62 7.18
C ILE A 138 -11.08 -23.18 6.54
N PHE A 139 -11.04 -24.44 6.05
CA PHE A 139 -12.16 -25.13 5.38
C PHE A 139 -12.72 -24.41 4.13
N LEU A 140 -11.98 -23.43 3.60
CA LEU A 140 -12.32 -22.69 2.39
C LEU A 140 -11.25 -22.88 1.32
N LYS A 141 -11.64 -22.73 0.06
CA LYS A 141 -10.68 -22.71 -1.04
C LYS A 141 -9.85 -21.42 -0.97
N PRO A 142 -8.52 -21.50 -0.99
CA PRO A 142 -7.64 -20.35 -0.83
C PRO A 142 -7.54 -19.48 -2.09
N PHE A 143 -7.83 -20.02 -3.27
CA PHE A 143 -7.72 -19.30 -4.54
C PHE A 143 -9.05 -19.27 -5.29
N GLN A 144 -9.29 -18.17 -6.02
CA GLN A 144 -10.56 -17.94 -6.71
C GLN A 144 -10.56 -18.53 -8.12
N SER A 145 -9.81 -17.94 -9.05
CA SER A 145 -9.70 -18.46 -10.43
C SER A 145 -8.30 -18.92 -10.76
N LEU A 146 -8.19 -19.82 -11.74
CA LEU A 146 -6.98 -20.06 -12.50
C LEU A 146 -7.37 -20.21 -13.97
N MET A 147 -6.77 -19.41 -14.85
CA MET A 147 -6.97 -19.55 -16.29
C MET A 147 -5.69 -20.03 -16.96
N PHE A 148 -5.71 -21.22 -17.54
CA PHE A 148 -4.69 -21.68 -18.47
C PHE A 148 -4.92 -20.98 -19.83
N LEU A 149 -3.99 -20.13 -20.24
CA LEU A 149 -4.03 -19.51 -21.56
C LEU A 149 -2.97 -20.17 -22.44
N VAL A 150 -3.39 -21.07 -23.33
CA VAL A 150 -2.48 -21.77 -24.24
C VAL A 150 -2.35 -20.96 -25.52
N ARG A 151 -1.18 -20.36 -25.71
CA ARG A 151 -0.81 -19.56 -26.89
C ARG A 151 -0.39 -20.46 -28.04
N ASP A 152 -0.55 -19.99 -29.27
CA ASP A 152 -0.08 -20.67 -30.47
C ASP A 152 -0.60 -22.11 -30.61
N TRP A 153 -1.85 -22.33 -30.17
CA TRP A 153 -2.50 -23.63 -30.28
C TRP A 153 -2.60 -24.04 -31.76
N SER A 154 -2.03 -25.19 -32.08
CA SER A 154 -1.81 -25.62 -33.46
C SER A 154 -2.75 -26.74 -33.91
N PHE A 155 -3.63 -27.23 -33.02
CA PHE A 155 -4.49 -28.40 -33.28
C PHE A 155 -5.99 -28.08 -33.13
N PRO A 156 -6.53 -27.07 -33.85
CA PRO A 156 -7.95 -26.69 -33.74
C PRO A 156 -8.91 -27.80 -34.16
N TYR A 157 -8.44 -28.75 -34.97
CA TYR A 157 -9.19 -29.92 -35.42
C TYR A 157 -9.40 -30.98 -34.33
N GLU A 158 -8.56 -31.01 -33.29
CA GLU A 158 -8.75 -31.89 -32.12
C GLU A 158 -9.54 -31.16 -31.04
N TYR A 159 -9.14 -29.91 -30.74
CA TYR A 159 -9.82 -29.02 -29.80
C TYR A 159 -9.93 -27.64 -30.40
N ASN A 160 -11.17 -27.17 -30.61
CA ASN A 160 -11.46 -25.86 -31.19
C ASN A 160 -10.85 -24.72 -30.36
N TYR A 161 -10.57 -23.59 -31.02
CA TYR A 161 -10.15 -22.37 -30.32
C TYR A 161 -11.19 -21.86 -29.31
N GLY A 162 -10.72 -21.07 -28.34
CA GLY A 162 -11.55 -20.41 -27.35
C GLY A 162 -11.74 -21.21 -26.06
N LEU A 163 -12.66 -20.74 -25.22
CA LEU A 163 -12.93 -21.30 -23.88
C LEU A 163 -13.45 -22.73 -23.96
N LYS A 164 -14.41 -23.02 -24.85
CA LYS A 164 -15.05 -24.34 -24.91
C LYS A 164 -14.04 -25.46 -25.22
N GLY A 165 -13.28 -25.32 -26.31
CA GLY A 165 -12.28 -26.33 -26.66
C GLY A 165 -11.11 -26.36 -25.66
N GLY A 166 -10.79 -25.24 -25.02
CA GLY A 166 -9.83 -25.20 -23.92
C GLY A 166 -10.27 -26.00 -22.70
N MET A 167 -11.53 -25.90 -22.30
CA MET A 167 -12.09 -26.72 -21.21
C MET A 167 -12.03 -28.22 -21.56
N ASP A 168 -12.49 -28.62 -22.74
CA ASP A 168 -12.45 -30.01 -23.20
C ASP A 168 -11.00 -30.56 -23.21
N PHE A 169 -10.04 -29.74 -23.62
CA PHE A 169 -8.62 -30.06 -23.61
C PHE A 169 -8.06 -30.19 -22.19
N LEU A 170 -8.40 -29.25 -21.30
CA LEU A 170 -7.93 -29.22 -19.92
C LEU A 170 -8.47 -30.42 -19.12
N ASP A 171 -9.74 -30.76 -19.27
CA ASP A 171 -10.36 -31.90 -18.59
C ASP A 171 -9.61 -33.20 -18.93
N LYS A 172 -9.24 -33.42 -20.19
CA LYS A 172 -8.42 -34.57 -20.59
C LYS A 172 -7.01 -34.52 -19.99
N ARG A 173 -6.41 -33.33 -19.83
CA ARG A 173 -5.06 -33.17 -19.26
C ARG A 173 -5.01 -33.38 -17.75
N LEU A 174 -6.05 -32.94 -17.04
CA LEU A 174 -6.17 -33.06 -15.59
C LEU A 174 -6.79 -34.39 -15.12
N GLN A 175 -7.22 -35.26 -16.02
CA GLN A 175 -7.64 -36.62 -15.67
C GLN A 175 -6.54 -37.36 -14.89
N VAL A 176 -6.90 -37.79 -13.68
CA VAL A 176 -6.07 -38.62 -12.82
C VAL A 176 -6.09 -40.05 -13.36
N LYS A 177 -4.92 -40.62 -13.62
CA LYS A 177 -4.77 -42.02 -14.05
C LYS A 177 -3.98 -42.79 -13.01
N GLU A 178 -4.40 -44.01 -12.69
CA GLU A 178 -3.74 -44.86 -11.69
C GLU A 178 -2.28 -45.18 -12.02
N GLN A 179 -1.92 -45.16 -13.30
CA GLN A 179 -0.56 -45.42 -13.79
C GLN A 179 0.39 -44.23 -13.59
N GLN A 180 -0.12 -43.04 -13.23
CA GLN A 180 0.72 -41.86 -12.97
C GLN A 180 1.40 -41.97 -11.60
N HIS A 181 2.58 -41.38 -11.47
CA HIS A 181 3.26 -41.23 -10.19
C HIS A 181 2.38 -40.47 -9.18
N GLU A 182 2.52 -40.77 -7.88
CA GLU A 182 1.65 -40.23 -6.84
C GLU A 182 1.66 -38.68 -6.82
N GLU A 183 2.84 -38.07 -6.99
CA GLU A 183 3.00 -36.61 -7.06
C GLU A 183 2.17 -35.99 -8.19
N ILE A 184 2.16 -36.63 -9.36
CA ILE A 184 1.45 -36.20 -10.57
C ILE A 184 -0.07 -36.30 -10.37
N GLN A 185 -0.52 -37.35 -9.68
CA GLN A 185 -1.92 -37.50 -9.29
C GLN A 185 -2.33 -36.44 -8.25
N ASN A 186 -1.46 -36.18 -7.27
CA ASN A 186 -1.71 -35.23 -6.20
C ASN A 186 -1.88 -33.82 -6.76
N VAL A 187 -1.01 -33.35 -7.66
CA VAL A 187 -1.17 -32.05 -8.31
C VAL A 187 -2.55 -31.93 -8.99
N ARG A 188 -2.95 -32.93 -9.78
CA ARG A 188 -4.25 -32.92 -10.49
C ARG A 188 -5.45 -32.92 -9.56
N LYS A 189 -5.42 -33.74 -8.50
CA LYS A 189 -6.48 -33.78 -7.48
C LYS A 189 -6.62 -32.43 -6.77
N HIS A 190 -5.48 -31.81 -6.44
CA HIS A 190 -5.47 -30.62 -5.61
C HIS A 190 -5.69 -29.31 -6.38
N ILE A 191 -5.42 -29.25 -7.69
CA ILE A 191 -5.76 -28.07 -8.51
C ILE A 191 -7.26 -27.76 -8.39
N HIS A 192 -8.13 -28.76 -8.51
CA HIS A 192 -9.58 -28.53 -8.39
C HIS A 192 -10.03 -28.23 -6.96
N SER A 193 -9.31 -28.69 -5.93
CA SER A 193 -9.66 -28.38 -4.54
C SER A 193 -9.17 -26.99 -4.12
N CYS A 194 -8.04 -26.51 -4.63
CA CYS A 194 -7.46 -25.24 -4.21
C CYS A 194 -8.06 -24.02 -4.90
N PHE A 195 -8.64 -24.17 -6.10
CA PHE A 195 -9.23 -23.08 -6.87
C PHE A 195 -10.76 -23.22 -6.97
N THR A 196 -11.49 -22.11 -6.80
CA THR A 196 -12.95 -22.07 -6.98
C THR A 196 -13.35 -22.36 -8.43
N SER A 197 -12.60 -21.82 -9.38
CA SER A 197 -12.78 -22.06 -10.81
C SER A 197 -11.43 -22.30 -11.47
N VAL A 198 -11.35 -23.32 -12.32
CA VAL A 198 -10.20 -23.57 -13.19
C VAL A 198 -10.71 -23.58 -14.63
N SER A 199 -10.11 -22.77 -15.48
CA SER A 199 -10.53 -22.60 -16.87
C SER A 199 -9.35 -22.69 -17.82
N CYS A 200 -9.62 -22.97 -19.10
CA CYS A 200 -8.60 -23.01 -20.13
C CYS A 200 -9.11 -22.36 -21.42
N PHE A 201 -8.26 -21.55 -22.05
CA PHE A 201 -8.54 -20.87 -23.30
C PHE A 201 -7.45 -21.18 -24.31
N LEU A 202 -7.83 -21.68 -25.50
CA LEU A 202 -6.90 -21.99 -26.59
C LEU A 202 -6.86 -20.82 -27.57
N LEU A 203 -5.70 -20.18 -27.68
CA LEU A 203 -5.50 -19.04 -28.57
C LEU A 203 -4.69 -19.47 -29.81
N PRO A 204 -5.10 -19.10 -31.03
CA PRO A 204 -4.34 -19.38 -32.24
C PRO A 204 -3.02 -18.61 -32.26
N HIS A 205 -2.17 -18.93 -33.24
CA HIS A 205 -0.95 -18.17 -33.48
C HIS A 205 -1.30 -16.76 -34.04
N PRO A 206 -0.67 -15.66 -33.57
CA PRO A 206 -1.02 -14.29 -33.96
C PRO A 206 -0.66 -13.92 -35.41
N GLY A 207 0.09 -14.78 -36.09
CA GLY A 207 0.59 -14.58 -37.46
C GLY A 207 2.10 -14.39 -37.48
N LEU A 208 2.74 -14.77 -38.59
CA LEU A 208 4.20 -14.73 -38.73
C LEU A 208 4.78 -13.30 -38.67
N GLN A 209 4.02 -12.31 -39.14
CA GLN A 209 4.42 -10.90 -39.09
C GLN A 209 4.57 -10.42 -37.64
N VAL A 210 3.60 -10.75 -36.78
CA VAL A 210 3.65 -10.44 -35.35
C VAL A 210 4.81 -11.15 -34.64
N ALA A 211 5.08 -12.40 -35.01
CA ALA A 211 6.08 -13.23 -34.34
C ALA A 211 7.53 -12.91 -34.75
N THR A 212 7.75 -12.48 -36.00
CA THR A 212 9.11 -12.38 -36.57
C THR A 212 9.53 -10.95 -36.95
N SER A 213 8.59 -10.00 -37.08
CA SER A 213 8.94 -8.64 -37.50
C SER A 213 9.48 -7.82 -36.33
N PRO A 214 10.73 -7.30 -36.41
CA PRO A 214 11.28 -6.40 -35.40
C PRO A 214 10.63 -5.00 -35.44
N MET A 215 9.89 -4.69 -36.50
CA MET A 215 9.23 -3.39 -36.72
C MET A 215 7.76 -3.39 -36.28
N PHE A 216 7.24 -4.51 -35.77
CA PHE A 216 5.85 -4.61 -35.37
C PHE A 216 5.58 -3.73 -34.14
N GLN A 217 4.67 -2.76 -34.27
CA GLN A 217 4.30 -1.82 -33.22
C GLN A 217 2.87 -2.05 -32.67
N GLY A 218 2.31 -3.25 -32.87
CA GLY A 218 0.95 -3.55 -32.41
C GLY A 218 -0.16 -3.13 -33.39
N GLN A 219 0.16 -2.99 -34.68
CA GLN A 219 -0.83 -2.66 -35.71
C GLN A 219 -1.84 -3.80 -35.89
N LEU A 220 -3.13 -3.52 -35.75
CA LEU A 220 -4.21 -4.51 -35.86
C LEU A 220 -4.29 -5.18 -37.24
N GLY A 221 -3.82 -4.49 -38.29
CA GLY A 221 -3.82 -5.01 -39.66
C GLY A 221 -2.95 -6.26 -39.84
N ASP A 222 -1.84 -6.33 -39.11
CA ASP A 222 -0.80 -7.36 -39.27
C ASP A 222 -1.07 -8.61 -38.42
N ILE A 223 -2.12 -8.57 -37.59
CA ILE A 223 -2.54 -9.68 -36.73
C ILE A 223 -3.49 -10.59 -37.51
N ALA A 224 -3.30 -11.90 -37.37
CA ALA A 224 -4.16 -12.91 -37.99
C ALA A 224 -5.65 -12.71 -37.63
N PRO A 225 -6.59 -12.84 -38.59
CA PRO A 225 -8.02 -12.65 -38.33
C PRO A 225 -8.58 -13.57 -37.25
N GLU A 226 -8.19 -14.84 -37.25
CA GLU A 226 -8.62 -15.82 -36.25
C GLU A 226 -8.17 -15.45 -34.83
N PHE A 227 -6.95 -14.90 -34.71
CA PHE A 227 -6.44 -14.40 -33.44
C PHE A 227 -7.26 -13.21 -32.93
N LYS A 228 -7.58 -12.26 -33.81
CA LYS A 228 -8.45 -11.12 -33.46
C LYS A 228 -9.82 -11.57 -32.99
N ALA A 229 -10.45 -12.50 -33.71
CA ALA A 229 -11.75 -13.05 -33.33
C ALA A 229 -11.72 -13.72 -31.95
N GLN A 230 -10.68 -14.49 -31.63
CA GLN A 230 -10.55 -15.10 -30.31
C GLN A 230 -10.24 -14.05 -29.23
N LEU A 231 -9.44 -13.03 -29.53
CA LEU A 231 -9.15 -11.94 -28.60
C LEU A 231 -10.41 -11.13 -28.25
N GLU A 232 -11.29 -10.90 -29.22
CA GLU A 232 -12.60 -10.25 -29.03
C GLU A 232 -13.52 -11.06 -28.09
N THR A 233 -13.26 -12.35 -27.90
CA THR A 233 -13.97 -13.18 -26.90
C THR A 233 -13.24 -13.28 -25.57
N LEU A 234 -11.90 -13.36 -25.59
CA LEU A 234 -11.06 -13.51 -24.40
C LEU A 234 -11.07 -12.25 -23.52
N VAL A 235 -10.93 -11.07 -24.12
CA VAL A 235 -10.83 -9.82 -23.36
C VAL A 235 -12.11 -9.53 -22.57
N PRO A 236 -13.33 -9.60 -23.17
CA PRO A 236 -14.57 -9.46 -22.41
C PRO A 236 -14.78 -10.57 -21.38
N LEU A 237 -14.34 -11.82 -21.66
CA LEU A 237 -14.42 -12.90 -20.68
C LEU A 237 -13.70 -12.54 -19.38
N LEU A 238 -12.55 -11.88 -19.48
CA LEU A 238 -11.70 -11.53 -18.34
C LEU A 238 -12.06 -10.18 -17.69
N LEU A 239 -12.45 -9.18 -18.48
CA LEU A 239 -12.52 -7.79 -18.02
C LEU A 239 -13.90 -7.15 -18.06
N LYS A 240 -14.92 -7.86 -18.56
CA LYS A 240 -16.29 -7.34 -18.51
C LYS A 240 -16.67 -7.14 -17.03
N PRO A 241 -17.31 -6.02 -16.64
CA PRO A 241 -17.61 -5.73 -15.24
C PRO A 241 -18.34 -6.86 -14.50
N ALA A 242 -19.24 -7.58 -15.19
CA ALA A 242 -19.98 -8.72 -14.64
C ALA A 242 -19.11 -9.95 -14.33
N ASN A 243 -17.90 -10.03 -14.90
CA ASN A 243 -16.96 -11.14 -14.73
C ASN A 243 -15.77 -10.77 -13.83
N LEU A 244 -15.64 -9.49 -13.43
CA LEU A 244 -14.59 -9.05 -12.54
C LEU A 244 -14.83 -9.63 -11.15
N MET A 245 -13.92 -10.50 -10.70
CA MET A 245 -13.98 -11.09 -9.37
C MET A 245 -13.10 -10.30 -8.41
N GLU A 246 -13.74 -9.63 -7.45
CA GLU A 246 -13.05 -8.95 -6.35
C GLU A 246 -12.21 -9.96 -5.57
N LYS A 247 -11.03 -9.55 -5.12
CA LYS A 247 -10.09 -10.41 -4.42
C LYS A 247 -10.67 -10.82 -3.08
N GLU A 248 -10.72 -12.13 -2.83
CA GLU A 248 -11.07 -12.69 -1.54
C GLU A 248 -9.88 -13.45 -0.95
N ILE A 249 -9.66 -13.26 0.36
CA ILE A 249 -8.73 -14.05 1.17
C ILE A 249 -9.49 -14.47 2.43
N ASN A 250 -9.56 -15.79 2.69
CA ASN A 250 -10.34 -16.37 3.78
C ASN A 250 -11.83 -15.96 3.78
N GLY A 251 -12.43 -15.88 2.59
CA GLY A 251 -13.84 -15.51 2.39
C GLY A 251 -14.16 -14.03 2.66
N SER A 252 -13.15 -13.21 2.95
CA SER A 252 -13.32 -11.76 3.11
C SER A 252 -12.78 -11.03 1.90
N LYS A 253 -13.53 -10.04 1.42
CA LYS A 253 -13.08 -9.15 0.34
C LYS A 253 -11.89 -8.32 0.78
N VAL A 254 -10.95 -8.14 -0.13
CA VAL A 254 -9.71 -7.39 0.10
C VAL A 254 -9.83 -6.02 -0.56
N THR A 255 -9.50 -4.98 0.19
CA THR A 255 -9.40 -3.62 -0.33
C THR A 255 -8.01 -3.33 -0.89
N CYS A 256 -7.85 -2.25 -1.66
CA CYS A 256 -6.52 -1.82 -2.14
C CYS A 256 -5.51 -1.63 -1.00
N ARG A 257 -5.94 -1.05 0.13
CA ARG A 257 -5.11 -0.94 1.33
C ARG A 257 -4.78 -2.30 1.94
N GLY A 258 -5.75 -3.21 2.01
CA GLY A 258 -5.50 -4.58 2.50
C GLY A 258 -4.48 -5.31 1.63
N LEU A 259 -4.60 -5.17 0.31
CA LEU A 259 -3.69 -5.79 -0.67
C LEU A 259 -2.23 -5.40 -0.45
N LEU A 260 -1.96 -4.14 -0.08
CA LEU A 260 -0.61 -3.67 0.26
C LEU A 260 0.00 -4.47 1.42
N GLU A 261 -0.77 -4.72 2.48
CA GLU A 261 -0.29 -5.47 3.65
C GLU A 261 -0.01 -6.94 3.29
N TYR A 262 -0.82 -7.55 2.42
CA TYR A 262 -0.52 -8.87 1.87
C TYR A 262 0.77 -8.90 1.06
N PHE A 263 1.03 -7.91 0.19
CA PHE A 263 2.29 -7.82 -0.54
C PHE A 263 3.50 -7.73 0.39
N LYS A 264 3.41 -6.87 1.42
CA LYS A 264 4.46 -6.70 2.44
C LYS A 264 4.70 -7.99 3.23
N ALA A 265 3.65 -8.74 3.55
CA ALA A 265 3.78 -10.00 4.29
C ALA A 265 4.38 -11.10 3.40
N TYR A 266 3.87 -11.28 2.18
CA TYR A 266 4.32 -12.33 1.28
C TYR A 266 5.76 -12.14 0.84
N ILE A 267 6.18 -10.93 0.47
CA ILE A 267 7.56 -10.70 0.01
C ILE A 267 8.58 -11.10 1.09
N LYS A 268 8.29 -10.85 2.37
CA LYS A 268 9.18 -11.19 3.50
C LYS A 268 9.45 -12.69 3.59
N ILE A 269 8.47 -13.53 3.26
CA ILE A 269 8.65 -15.00 3.30
C ILE A 269 9.56 -15.47 2.15
N TYR A 270 9.47 -14.80 1.00
CA TYR A 270 10.25 -15.14 -0.19
C TYR A 270 11.65 -14.51 -0.23
N GLN A 271 11.98 -13.64 0.73
CA GLN A 271 13.32 -13.07 0.92
C GLN A 271 14.33 -14.04 1.57
N GLY A 272 13.87 -15.19 2.09
CA GLY A 272 14.75 -16.22 2.64
C GLY A 272 15.61 -16.95 1.60
N GLU A 273 16.60 -17.73 2.04
CA GLU A 273 17.49 -18.49 1.13
C GLU A 273 16.77 -19.63 0.40
N ASP A 274 15.79 -20.27 1.04
CA ASP A 274 15.01 -21.37 0.47
C ASP A 274 13.64 -20.94 -0.04
N LEU A 275 13.01 -21.77 -0.89
CA LEU A 275 11.59 -21.63 -1.19
C LEU A 275 10.79 -21.80 0.09
N PRO A 276 9.81 -20.91 0.36
CA PRO A 276 9.11 -20.93 1.63
C PRO A 276 8.29 -22.21 1.78
N HIS A 277 8.33 -22.78 2.97
CA HIS A 277 7.48 -23.91 3.28
C HIS A 277 5.99 -23.50 3.28
N PRO A 278 5.10 -24.37 2.80
CA PRO A 278 3.65 -24.16 2.84
C PRO A 278 3.09 -23.62 4.16
N LYS A 279 3.60 -24.08 5.30
CA LYS A 279 3.20 -23.59 6.63
C LYS A 279 3.54 -22.12 6.87
N SER A 280 4.72 -21.67 6.43
CA SER A 280 5.15 -20.27 6.55
C SER A 280 4.27 -19.34 5.74
N MET A 281 3.85 -19.78 4.53
CA MET A 281 2.89 -19.04 3.71
C MET A 281 1.52 -18.89 4.39
N LEU A 282 1.06 -19.94 5.08
CA LEU A 282 -0.23 -19.93 5.78
C LEU A 282 -0.19 -18.97 6.98
N GLN A 283 0.87 -19.07 7.78
CA GLN A 283 1.10 -18.17 8.92
C GLN A 283 1.17 -16.70 8.48
N ALA A 284 1.93 -16.39 7.44
CA ALA A 284 2.04 -15.02 6.94
C ALA A 284 0.72 -14.48 6.37
N THR A 285 -0.10 -15.33 5.74
CA THR A 285 -1.46 -14.95 5.34
C THR A 285 -2.29 -14.59 6.56
N ALA A 286 -2.27 -15.42 7.61
CA ALA A 286 -2.99 -15.15 8.84
C ALA A 286 -2.51 -13.85 9.54
N GLU A 287 -1.21 -13.61 9.59
CA GLU A 287 -0.63 -12.37 10.13
C GLU A 287 -1.08 -11.14 9.34
N ALA A 288 -1.01 -11.19 8.00
CA ALA A 288 -1.47 -10.10 7.13
C ALA A 288 -2.97 -9.82 7.28
N ASN A 289 -3.80 -10.87 7.30
CA ASN A 289 -5.24 -10.76 7.57
C ASN A 289 -5.51 -10.01 8.88
N ASN A 290 -4.85 -10.42 9.96
CA ASN A 290 -5.04 -9.83 11.27
C ASN A 290 -4.56 -8.38 11.33
N LEU A 291 -3.42 -8.06 10.72
CA LEU A 291 -2.90 -6.69 10.65
C LEU A 291 -3.84 -5.77 9.87
N ALA A 292 -4.36 -6.22 8.72
CA ALA A 292 -5.32 -5.46 7.93
C ALA A 292 -6.63 -5.21 8.71
N ALA A 293 -7.12 -6.21 9.45
CA ALA A 293 -8.30 -6.06 10.29
C ALA A 293 -8.07 -5.08 11.46
N VAL A 294 -6.91 -5.14 12.12
CA VAL A 294 -6.55 -4.20 13.20
C VAL A 294 -6.46 -2.77 12.68
N ALA A 295 -5.82 -2.55 11.52
CA ALA A 295 -5.73 -1.24 10.89
C ALA A 295 -7.12 -0.69 10.54
N SER A 296 -7.98 -1.50 9.92
CA SER A 296 -9.36 -1.12 9.58
C SER A 296 -10.20 -0.78 10.80
N ALA A 297 -10.14 -1.60 11.86
CA ALA A 297 -10.87 -1.36 13.11
C ALA A 297 -10.40 -0.08 13.82
N LYS A 298 -9.09 0.16 13.83
CA LYS A 298 -8.48 1.37 14.39
C LYS A 298 -8.98 2.62 13.66
N ASP A 299 -8.95 2.61 12.34
CA ASP A 299 -9.43 3.73 11.51
C ASP A 299 -10.92 3.99 11.69
N LEU A 300 -11.73 2.92 11.72
CA LEU A 300 -13.16 3.04 11.98
C LEU A 300 -13.43 3.73 13.32
N TYR A 301 -12.71 3.32 14.37
CA TYR A 301 -12.79 3.93 15.68
C TYR A 301 -12.40 5.42 15.65
N TYR A 302 -11.26 5.78 15.04
CA TYR A 302 -10.85 7.19 14.94
C TYR A 302 -11.86 8.04 14.18
N ASN A 303 -12.36 7.56 13.03
CA ASN A 303 -13.35 8.28 12.23
C ASN A 303 -14.65 8.54 13.01
N HIS A 304 -15.15 7.53 13.73
CA HIS A 304 -16.35 7.68 14.56
C HIS A 304 -16.08 8.59 15.76
N MET A 305 -14.92 8.49 16.39
CA MET A 305 -14.54 9.33 17.51
C MET A 305 -14.35 10.79 17.10
N GLU A 306 -13.78 11.06 15.92
CA GLU A 306 -13.69 12.41 15.36
C GLU A 306 -15.08 13.02 15.18
N GLN A 307 -16.00 12.29 14.53
CA GLN A 307 -17.38 12.75 14.31
C GLN A 307 -18.16 12.91 15.63
N ALA A 308 -17.94 12.01 16.60
CA ALA A 308 -18.61 12.02 17.89
C ALA A 308 -18.06 13.07 18.87
N SER A 309 -16.80 13.50 18.70
CA SER A 309 -16.19 14.49 19.58
C SER A 309 -16.99 15.80 19.59
N GLY A 310 -17.50 16.21 18.42
CA GLY A 310 -18.29 17.44 18.26
C GLY A 310 -17.55 18.71 18.71
N VAL A 311 -16.23 18.61 18.97
CA VAL A 311 -15.45 19.69 19.56
C VAL A 311 -15.05 20.67 18.46
N THR A 312 -15.43 21.93 18.62
CA THR A 312 -15.10 22.99 17.68
C THR A 312 -13.95 23.85 18.19
N VAL A 313 -13.26 24.54 17.28
CA VAL A 313 -12.15 25.43 17.64
C VAL A 313 -12.71 26.85 17.65
N THR A 314 -12.52 27.57 18.75
CA THR A 314 -12.97 28.96 18.84
C THR A 314 -12.15 29.90 17.95
N ASP A 315 -12.77 30.98 17.48
CA ASP A 315 -12.11 31.96 16.61
C ASP A 315 -10.87 32.60 17.26
N ASN A 316 -10.87 32.74 18.60
CA ASN A 316 -9.72 33.25 19.34
C ASN A 316 -8.47 32.36 19.17
N VAL A 317 -8.64 31.03 19.17
CA VAL A 317 -7.54 30.08 18.93
C VAL A 317 -6.99 30.23 17.51
N ILE A 318 -7.87 30.40 16.53
CA ILE A 318 -7.49 30.60 15.12
C ILE A 318 -6.75 31.93 14.95
N GLN A 319 -7.22 32.99 15.61
CA GLN A 319 -6.59 34.30 15.59
C GLN A 319 -5.18 34.25 16.18
N VAL A 320 -5.01 33.65 17.35
CA VAL A 320 -3.70 33.48 18.00
C VAL A 320 -2.72 32.70 17.12
N PHE A 321 -3.18 31.63 16.46
CA PHE A 321 -2.35 30.89 15.51
C PHE A 321 -1.90 31.77 14.33
N ASN A 322 -2.82 32.52 13.72
CA ASN A 322 -2.49 33.40 12.61
C ASN A 322 -1.50 34.50 13.02
N ASP A 323 -1.65 35.07 14.22
CA ASP A 323 -0.76 36.09 14.78
C ASP A 323 0.65 35.53 15.05
N MET A 324 0.76 34.29 15.53
CA MET A 324 2.05 33.62 15.69
C MET A 324 2.71 33.29 14.35
N LYS A 325 1.91 32.87 13.35
CA LYS A 325 2.39 32.45 12.02
C LYS A 325 2.89 33.63 11.18
N VAL A 326 2.19 34.76 11.21
CA VAL A 326 2.48 35.91 10.34
C VAL A 326 3.54 36.81 10.98
N ARG A 327 4.78 36.66 10.52
CA ARG A 327 5.92 37.52 10.93
C ARG A 327 6.06 38.73 10.00
N LYS A 328 5.17 39.72 10.14
CA LYS A 328 5.32 41.01 9.42
C LYS A 328 6.50 41.81 9.99
N SER A 329 7.14 42.65 9.18
CA SER A 329 8.11 43.65 9.65
C SER A 329 7.40 44.60 10.62
N GLN A 330 7.75 44.45 11.91
CA GLN A 330 7.04 45.05 13.04
C GLN A 330 7.96 45.99 13.81
N THR A 331 7.34 46.97 14.47
CA THR A 331 8.04 47.86 15.41
C THR A 331 8.53 47.08 16.64
N GLN A 332 9.53 47.59 17.37
CA GLN A 332 10.06 46.88 18.56
C GLN A 332 8.97 46.59 19.60
N ASP A 333 7.98 47.48 19.76
CA ASP A 333 6.86 47.30 20.70
C ASP A 333 5.88 46.19 20.26
N GLU A 334 5.72 45.97 18.96
CA GLU A 334 4.88 44.88 18.43
C GLU A 334 5.58 43.53 18.57
N ILE A 335 6.90 43.48 18.39
CA ILE A 335 7.70 42.26 18.60
C ILE A 335 7.58 41.80 20.06
N LYS A 336 7.65 42.72 21.03
CA LYS A 336 7.48 42.38 22.46
C LYS A 336 6.14 41.73 22.77
N LYS A 337 5.08 42.07 22.03
CA LYS A 337 3.73 41.52 22.21
C LYS A 337 3.51 40.18 21.49
N ARG A 338 4.47 39.70 20.69
CA ARG A 338 4.36 38.39 20.04
C ARG A 338 4.38 37.29 21.09
N LYS A 339 3.63 36.22 20.83
CA LYS A 339 3.59 35.05 21.70
C LYS A 339 4.70 34.09 21.32
N LYS A 340 5.52 33.73 22.30
CA LYS A 340 6.58 32.72 22.22
C LYS A 340 6.02 31.32 22.45
N ALA A 341 5.13 31.17 23.42
CA ALA A 341 4.44 29.93 23.73
C ALA A 341 2.99 30.19 24.16
N VAL A 342 2.08 29.30 23.82
CA VAL A 342 0.66 29.39 24.20
C VAL A 342 0.10 28.00 24.46
N LEU A 343 -0.67 27.84 25.55
CA LEU A 343 -1.46 26.64 25.83
C LEU A 343 -2.93 26.81 25.44
N PHE A 344 -3.51 25.72 24.95
CA PHE A 344 -4.92 25.57 24.66
C PHE A 344 -5.48 24.37 25.44
N CYS A 345 -6.71 24.52 25.92
CA CYS A 345 -7.44 23.49 26.63
C CYS A 345 -8.85 23.32 26.04
N LEU A 346 -9.52 22.24 26.46
CA LEU A 346 -10.96 22.10 26.25
C LEU A 346 -11.71 23.01 27.24
N SER A 347 -12.80 23.62 26.78
CA SER A 347 -13.76 24.30 27.63
C SER A 347 -14.37 23.36 28.67
N ASP A 348 -14.96 23.91 29.73
CA ASP A 348 -15.56 23.13 30.82
C ASP A 348 -16.67 22.16 30.32
N ASP A 349 -17.42 22.57 29.31
CA ASP A 349 -18.45 21.75 28.65
C ASP A 349 -17.88 20.73 27.65
N LYS A 350 -16.56 20.77 27.42
CA LYS A 350 -15.78 19.93 26.51
C LYS A 350 -16.22 20.00 25.05
N LYS A 351 -16.87 21.11 24.64
CA LYS A 351 -17.34 21.31 23.26
C LYS A 351 -16.45 22.21 22.44
N ASN A 352 -15.55 22.95 23.07
CA ASN A 352 -14.74 23.94 22.39
C ASN A 352 -13.27 23.82 22.80
N ILE A 353 -12.36 24.04 21.85
CA ILE A 353 -10.95 24.28 22.15
C ILE A 353 -10.78 25.79 22.30
N ILE A 354 -10.25 26.19 23.45
CA ILE A 354 -10.08 27.57 23.88
C ILE A 354 -8.62 27.85 24.28
N LEU A 355 -8.26 29.12 24.29
CA LEU A 355 -7.01 29.60 24.88
C LEU A 355 -7.06 29.36 26.39
N GLU A 356 -5.99 28.82 26.98
CA GLU A 356 -5.90 28.72 28.44
C GLU A 356 -5.43 30.06 29.02
N GLU A 357 -6.29 30.71 29.80
CA GLU A 357 -6.01 32.04 30.34
C GLU A 357 -4.76 32.03 31.23
N GLY A 358 -3.87 33.02 31.01
CA GLY A 358 -2.63 33.17 31.78
C GLY A 358 -1.54 32.13 31.50
N LYS A 359 -1.72 31.27 30.48
CA LYS A 359 -0.75 30.25 30.07
C LYS A 359 -0.12 30.58 28.72
N GLU A 360 0.42 31.80 28.62
CA GLU A 360 1.18 32.27 27.47
C GLU A 360 2.50 32.91 27.92
N ILE A 361 3.50 32.83 27.04
CA ILE A 361 4.80 33.51 27.21
C ILE A 361 4.91 34.51 26.07
N LEU A 362 5.17 35.78 26.36
CA LEU A 362 5.45 36.79 25.34
C LEU A 362 6.94 36.85 25.03
N VAL A 363 7.29 37.22 23.81
CA VAL A 363 8.68 37.41 23.38
C VAL A 363 9.34 38.54 24.20
N GLY A 364 8.58 39.57 24.58
CA GLY A 364 9.07 40.66 25.43
C GLY A 364 9.42 40.24 26.85
N ASP A 365 8.88 39.13 27.35
CA ASP A 365 9.15 38.62 28.69
C ASP A 365 10.50 37.88 28.75
N VAL A 366 10.99 37.40 27.60
CA VAL A 366 12.24 36.63 27.48
C VAL A 366 13.43 37.56 27.70
N GLY A 367 14.23 37.26 28.74
CA GLY A 367 15.35 38.09 29.18
C GLY A 367 14.98 39.22 30.15
N GLU A 368 13.69 39.47 30.40
CA GLU A 368 13.23 40.38 31.47
C GLU A 368 12.74 39.58 32.69
N SER A 369 11.63 38.85 32.55
CA SER A 369 11.02 38.04 33.61
C SER A 369 11.14 36.53 33.38
N VAL A 370 11.45 36.11 32.16
CA VAL A 370 11.62 34.71 31.75
C VAL A 370 13.06 34.50 31.29
N ASP A 371 13.84 33.80 32.10
CA ASP A 371 15.26 33.50 31.82
C ASP A 371 15.37 32.45 30.69
N ASP A 372 14.73 31.29 30.88
CA ASP A 372 14.65 30.23 29.88
C ASP A 372 13.19 30.01 29.42
N PRO A 373 12.84 30.41 28.18
CA PRO A 373 11.47 30.28 27.68
C PRO A 373 11.04 28.83 27.50
N TYR A 374 11.95 27.92 27.15
CA TYR A 374 11.63 26.51 26.95
C TYR A 374 11.35 25.81 28.27
N LEU A 375 12.24 25.97 29.26
CA LEU A 375 12.01 25.40 30.60
C LEU A 375 10.78 25.98 31.28
N THR A 376 10.51 27.28 31.06
CA THR A 376 9.28 27.91 31.58
C THR A 376 8.04 27.34 30.91
N PHE A 377 8.09 27.11 29.59
CA PHE A 377 7.04 26.40 28.86
C PHE A 377 6.79 24.99 29.41
N VAL A 378 7.84 24.20 29.63
CA VAL A 378 7.70 22.84 30.21
C VAL A 378 7.02 22.89 31.58
N LYS A 379 7.35 23.88 32.42
CA LYS A 379 6.71 24.08 33.74
C LYS A 379 5.23 24.47 33.66
N MET A 380 4.75 24.98 32.53
CA MET A 380 3.33 25.32 32.38
C MET A 380 2.44 24.10 32.13
N LEU A 381 3.00 22.98 31.67
CA LEU A 381 2.29 21.76 31.33
C LEU A 381 1.80 21.02 32.58
N PRO A 382 0.50 20.67 32.67
CA PRO A 382 -0.06 20.02 33.85
C PRO A 382 0.18 18.51 33.87
N ASP A 383 0.50 17.94 35.03
CA ASP A 383 0.81 16.50 35.16
C ASP A 383 -0.42 15.59 35.03
N ASN A 384 -1.61 16.14 35.30
CA ASN A 384 -2.87 15.40 35.47
C ASN A 384 -3.92 15.69 34.40
N ASP A 385 -3.59 16.46 33.36
CA ASP A 385 -4.53 16.77 32.27
C ASP A 385 -3.79 17.03 30.95
N CYS A 386 -4.52 16.99 29.85
CA CYS A 386 -3.96 17.17 28.51
C CYS A 386 -3.99 18.65 28.07
N ARG A 387 -3.08 19.05 27.19
CA ARG A 387 -3.07 20.39 26.57
C ARG A 387 -2.63 20.31 25.12
N TYR A 388 -3.07 21.27 24.32
CA TYR A 388 -2.37 21.58 23.08
C TYR A 388 -1.50 22.81 23.29
N ALA A 389 -0.40 22.92 22.56
CA ALA A 389 0.44 24.10 22.61
C ALA A 389 0.93 24.50 21.22
N LEU A 390 1.19 25.79 21.07
CA LEU A 390 2.04 26.32 20.02
C LEU A 390 3.29 26.90 20.65
N TYR A 391 4.45 26.53 20.12
CA TYR A 391 5.75 27.00 20.57
C TYR A 391 6.53 27.53 19.35
N ASP A 392 6.93 28.81 19.39
CA ASP A 392 7.76 29.44 18.36
C ASP A 392 9.24 29.16 18.68
N ALA A 393 9.77 28.04 18.19
CA ALA A 393 11.10 27.56 18.52
C ALA A 393 12.18 28.31 17.75
N THR A 394 13.12 28.94 18.47
CA THR A 394 14.30 29.58 17.87
C THR A 394 15.52 28.66 18.05
N TYR A 395 16.14 28.24 16.96
CA TYR A 395 17.26 27.30 16.99
C TYR A 395 18.33 27.64 15.96
N GLU A 396 19.57 27.27 16.22
CA GLU A 396 20.70 27.51 15.31
C GLU A 396 21.26 26.18 14.84
N THR A 397 21.39 26.02 13.53
CA THR A 397 22.18 24.96 12.91
C THR A 397 23.61 25.44 12.72
N LYS A 398 24.51 24.54 12.29
CA LYS A 398 25.89 24.90 11.94
C LYS A 398 26.02 26.02 10.90
N GLU A 399 24.96 26.29 10.14
CA GLU A 399 24.97 27.20 9.00
C GLU A 399 24.05 28.42 9.19
N THR A 400 22.90 28.24 9.85
CA THR A 400 21.84 29.27 9.87
C THR A 400 21.06 29.26 11.17
N LYS A 401 20.60 30.45 11.59
CA LYS A 401 19.55 30.59 12.59
C LYS A 401 18.18 30.41 11.96
N LYS A 402 17.34 29.59 12.57
CA LYS A 402 15.99 29.26 12.13
C LYS A 402 14.99 29.48 13.25
N GLU A 403 13.75 29.68 12.85
CA GLU A 403 12.63 29.87 13.75
C GLU A 403 11.41 29.20 13.14
N ASP A 404 10.92 28.13 13.74
CA ASP A 404 9.75 27.39 13.26
C ASP A 404 8.71 27.24 14.38
N LEU A 405 7.44 27.31 13.98
CA LEU A 405 6.30 26.98 14.84
C LEU A 405 6.16 25.47 15.00
N VAL A 406 6.05 25.04 16.25
CA VAL A 406 5.86 23.65 16.63
C VAL A 406 4.49 23.50 17.29
N PHE A 407 3.68 22.58 16.77
CA PHE A 407 2.44 22.16 17.41
C PHE A 407 2.72 21.00 18.36
N ILE A 408 2.40 21.18 19.64
CA ILE A 408 2.64 20.18 20.68
C ILE A 408 1.31 19.67 21.22
N PHE A 409 1.16 18.35 21.29
CA PHE A 409 0.06 17.70 21.98
C PHE A 409 0.58 17.01 23.24
N TRP A 410 0.25 17.59 24.39
CA TRP A 410 0.61 17.08 25.71
C TRP A 410 -0.49 16.17 26.26
N ALA A 411 -0.16 14.91 26.50
CA ALA A 411 -1.09 13.89 27.00
C ALA A 411 -0.43 13.01 28.08
N PRO A 412 -0.29 13.53 29.32
CA PRO A 412 0.50 12.86 30.34
C PRO A 412 -0.10 11.52 30.76
N GLU A 413 0.74 10.56 31.12
CA GLU A 413 0.30 9.23 31.55
C GLU A 413 -0.73 9.28 32.69
N ASN A 414 -0.54 10.19 33.65
CA ASN A 414 -1.40 10.36 34.81
C ASN A 414 -2.75 11.03 34.51
N ALA A 415 -2.94 11.60 33.30
CA ALA A 415 -4.24 12.19 32.94
C ALA A 415 -5.35 11.12 32.89
N PRO A 416 -6.59 11.47 33.30
CA PRO A 416 -7.73 10.56 33.20
C PRO A 416 -7.93 10.04 31.78
N LEU A 417 -8.22 8.74 31.62
CA LEU A 417 -8.43 8.11 30.31
C LEU A 417 -9.48 8.86 29.47
N LYS A 418 -10.58 9.28 30.10
CA LYS A 418 -11.64 10.07 29.43
C LYS A 418 -11.12 11.42 28.92
N SER A 419 -10.21 12.08 29.64
CA SER A 419 -9.62 13.34 29.17
C SER A 419 -8.72 13.09 27.96
N LYS A 420 -7.79 12.12 28.09
CA LYS A 420 -6.90 11.70 27.01
C LYS A 420 -7.66 11.32 25.74
N MET A 421 -8.77 10.60 25.88
CA MET A 421 -9.63 10.22 24.75
C MET A 421 -10.23 11.43 24.05
N ILE A 422 -10.82 12.39 24.79
CA ILE A 422 -11.48 13.57 24.17
C ILE A 422 -10.45 14.48 23.52
N TYR A 423 -9.30 14.71 24.16
CA TYR A 423 -8.22 15.46 23.51
C TYR A 423 -7.69 14.71 22.28
N ALA A 424 -7.36 13.43 22.38
CA ALA A 424 -6.89 12.67 21.21
C ALA A 424 -7.87 12.70 20.03
N SER A 425 -9.19 12.61 20.27
CA SER A 425 -10.20 12.68 19.22
C SER A 425 -10.46 14.10 18.70
N SER A 426 -10.12 15.15 19.46
CA SER A 426 -10.33 16.55 19.08
C SER A 426 -9.10 17.20 18.44
N LYS A 427 -7.95 16.52 18.47
CA LYS A 427 -6.66 16.99 17.95
C LYS A 427 -6.73 17.40 16.48
N ASP A 428 -7.46 16.63 15.68
CA ASP A 428 -7.60 16.91 14.25
C ASP A 428 -8.43 18.16 13.96
N ALA A 429 -9.37 18.52 14.83
CA ALA A 429 -10.17 19.73 14.69
C ALA A 429 -9.29 20.99 14.78
N ILE A 430 -8.35 21.04 15.73
CA ILE A 430 -7.39 22.16 15.86
C ILE A 430 -6.31 22.10 14.78
N LYS A 431 -5.80 20.91 14.45
CA LYS A 431 -4.78 20.74 13.41
C LYS A 431 -5.26 21.20 12.03
N LYS A 432 -6.51 20.92 11.67
CA LYS A 432 -7.13 21.40 10.42
C LYS A 432 -7.19 22.93 10.34
N LYS A 433 -7.23 23.64 11.48
CA LYS A 433 -7.13 25.12 11.52
C LYS A 433 -5.68 25.60 11.44
N PHE A 434 -4.74 24.83 11.99
CA PHE A 434 -3.32 25.16 12.04
C PHE A 434 -2.57 24.79 10.75
N THR A 435 -3.05 25.31 9.61
CA THR A 435 -2.50 24.97 8.29
C THR A 435 -1.07 25.51 8.11
N GLY A 436 -0.15 24.66 7.62
CA GLY A 436 1.22 25.07 7.29
C GLY A 436 2.24 24.98 8.44
N ILE A 437 1.88 24.38 9.57
CA ILE A 437 2.86 23.96 10.59
C ILE A 437 3.65 22.76 10.04
N LYS A 438 4.97 22.81 10.12
CA LYS A 438 5.88 21.73 9.66
C LYS A 438 6.11 20.67 10.73
N HIS A 439 6.22 21.10 11.98
CA HIS A 439 6.65 20.26 13.09
C HIS A 439 5.49 20.01 14.05
N GLU A 440 5.15 18.73 14.20
CA GLU A 440 4.15 18.25 15.14
C GLU A 440 4.81 17.29 16.12
N TRP A 441 4.51 17.46 17.41
CA TRP A 441 5.08 16.65 18.46
C TRP A 441 4.02 16.24 19.48
N GLN A 442 3.85 14.93 19.68
CA GLN A 442 3.05 14.40 20.77
C GLN A 442 3.98 13.93 21.89
N VAL A 443 3.63 14.30 23.13
CA VAL A 443 4.44 14.05 24.32
C VAL A 443 3.55 13.48 25.42
N ASN A 444 3.98 12.39 26.03
CA ASN A 444 3.21 11.68 27.05
C ASN A 444 3.84 11.71 28.45
N GLY A 445 5.06 12.22 28.57
CA GLY A 445 5.80 12.27 29.84
C GLY A 445 6.71 13.49 29.94
N LEU A 446 6.97 13.96 31.16
CA LEU A 446 7.86 15.11 31.40
C LEU A 446 9.31 14.78 31.05
N ASP A 447 9.70 13.51 31.19
CA ASP A 447 10.99 12.98 30.77
C ASP A 447 11.24 13.14 29.27
N GLU A 448 10.20 13.04 28.44
CA GLU A 448 10.30 13.21 26.98
C GLU A 448 10.50 14.67 26.55
N ILE A 449 10.03 15.65 27.32
CA ILE A 449 10.01 17.08 26.92
C ILE A 449 10.92 17.98 27.74
N ARG A 450 11.35 17.55 28.94
CA ARG A 450 12.21 18.37 29.80
C ARG A 450 13.58 18.61 29.19
N ASP A 451 14.11 17.64 28.47
CA ASP A 451 15.35 17.81 27.72
C ASP A 451 15.07 18.58 26.43
N ARG A 452 15.86 19.63 26.16
CA ARG A 452 15.72 20.42 24.93
C ARG A 452 16.24 19.66 23.71
N ALA A 453 17.08 18.64 23.91
CA ALA A 453 17.59 17.80 22.84
C ALA A 453 16.50 17.03 22.11
N THR A 454 15.43 16.63 22.81
CA THR A 454 14.31 15.91 22.18
C THR A 454 13.52 16.81 21.23
N LEU A 455 13.33 18.10 21.56
CA LEU A 455 12.74 19.06 20.64
C LEU A 455 13.68 19.37 19.46
N ALA A 456 14.98 19.52 19.73
CA ALA A 456 15.98 19.73 18.66
C ALA A 456 15.99 18.57 17.66
N GLU A 457 15.82 17.33 18.13
CA GLU A 457 15.71 16.15 17.27
C GLU A 457 14.54 16.27 16.30
N LYS A 458 13.39 16.78 16.74
CA LYS A 458 12.21 17.03 15.89
C LYS A 458 12.40 18.16 14.87
N LEU A 459 13.16 19.20 15.23
CA LEU A 459 13.37 20.38 14.39
C LEU A 459 14.41 20.17 13.28
N GLY A 460 15.38 19.28 13.49
CA GLY A 460 16.46 19.04 12.51
C GLY A 460 17.51 18.01 12.92
N GLY A 461 17.30 17.24 13.99
CA GLY A 461 18.24 16.20 14.40
C GLY A 461 19.61 16.75 14.80
N SER A 462 20.65 16.02 14.40
CA SER A 462 22.07 16.32 14.65
C SER A 462 22.59 17.61 14.01
N THR A 463 21.77 18.30 13.22
CA THR A 463 22.15 19.58 12.59
C THR A 463 21.93 20.78 13.52
N VAL A 464 21.11 20.63 14.55
CA VAL A 464 20.78 21.68 15.53
C VAL A 464 21.86 21.72 16.61
N VAL A 465 22.43 22.91 16.84
CA VAL A 465 23.53 23.14 17.78
C VAL A 465 23.04 23.84 19.04
N THR A 466 22.12 24.80 18.90
CA THR A 466 21.53 25.52 20.02
C THR A 466 20.01 25.62 19.86
N LEU A 467 19.31 25.63 21.00
CA LEU A 467 17.87 25.87 21.10
C LEU A 467 17.63 26.93 22.18
N GLU A 468 16.97 28.02 21.80
CA GLU A 468 16.76 29.22 22.62
C GLU A 468 18.08 29.80 23.19
N GLY A 469 19.14 29.76 22.38
CA GLY A 469 20.45 30.29 22.76
C GLY A 469 21.26 29.40 23.71
N SER A 470 20.70 28.28 24.19
CA SER A 470 21.44 27.29 24.97
C SER A 470 21.88 26.12 24.08
N PRO A 471 23.06 25.52 24.34
CA PRO A 471 23.50 24.33 23.63
C PRO A 471 22.54 23.16 23.84
N VAL A 472 22.33 22.41 22.76
CA VAL A 472 21.56 21.16 22.73
C VAL A 472 22.36 20.01 23.29
#